data_AF-A0A1Q4E1M8-F1
#
_entry.id   AF-A0A1Q4E1M8-F1
#
_cell.length_a   1.000
_cell.length_b   1.000
_cell.length_c   1.000
_cell.angle_alpha   90.00
_cell.angle_beta   90.00
_cell.angle_gamma   90.00
#
_symmetry.space_group_name_H-M   'P 1'
#
loop_
_entity.id
_entity.type
_entity.pdbx_description
1 polymer ?
#
loop_
_entity_poly.entity_id
_entity_poly.type
_entity_poly.pdbx_seq_one_letter_code
_entity_poly.pdbx_strand_id
1 'polypeptide(L)'
;MAYVTTTDLAATAPDQGAAMVGFAQLGSGAVARTMLDKATESISVLDYGAVGDGVTDDSVAIQAAIDANKGSLVVLPAGYTFLAAGIILLGSSYDGTRIAIEGTFLLKPASGGNYDGLSWNGIVLADCENCGVIVTGIIDGNLINQPVDEHINGLRFSGAVNSWASPVNLREVMGDGIYIGRSASRNNHNICIGQVIGRNSIDAGRNGISVISCDGLALAGGILEKIGGTIGGLRMPGGLDLEVDGPSDLIRNVVSGPWLIETAGTSGLGLIGRAITDDQSRDWNIDNVLIAPSSVTITAADVGGPIFKRVKNLTADVTLFRTGGRSKGISVDYVDFAALSLRAKGCTTAVELGFENFVNDSDIHVQVEDHSAAGLAVTGLNRVRLSGFVRGGKGAGSYGVQVAPGQRGSVLQTAIVYSVDIAYDDSSFGFQTSVGMTFSDCVIADCAFFGYPSPQIQCGFNVFLPSRNVQGRNYGTGQPAIGHWTAGDFVANTSPAISGGKILTGWHRLTSGNTNVSGTDWTPAYCTIS
;
A
#
# COMPACT_ATOMS: atom_id res chain seq x y z
N MET A 1 70.94 -21.50 3.47
CA MET A 1 69.64 -21.07 2.93
C MET A 1 68.61 -22.07 3.42
N ALA A 2 67.58 -21.62 4.12
CA ALA A 2 66.42 -22.47 4.34
C ALA A 2 65.66 -22.58 3.00
N TYR A 3 65.42 -23.79 2.53
CA TYR A 3 64.64 -24.02 1.32
C TYR A 3 63.17 -24.01 1.68
N VAL A 4 62.35 -23.31 0.90
CA VAL A 4 60.88 -23.41 0.99
C VAL A 4 60.50 -24.76 0.38
N THR A 5 59.90 -25.63 1.18
CA THR A 5 59.44 -26.94 0.73
C THR A 5 58.06 -26.85 0.09
N THR A 6 57.67 -27.89 -0.64
CA THR A 6 56.28 -28.02 -1.13
C THR A 6 55.27 -28.06 0.01
N THR A 7 55.67 -28.61 1.17
CA THR A 7 54.86 -28.60 2.40
C THR A 7 54.67 -27.18 2.93
N ASP A 8 55.71 -26.35 2.91
CA ASP A 8 55.62 -24.95 3.33
C ASP A 8 54.68 -24.12 2.43
N LEU A 9 54.53 -24.50 1.16
CA LEU A 9 53.62 -23.82 0.22
C LEU A 9 52.18 -24.34 0.26
N ALA A 10 51.92 -25.51 0.83
CA ALA A 10 50.62 -26.17 0.80
C ALA A 10 49.56 -25.55 1.73
N ALA A 11 49.92 -24.51 2.51
CA ALA A 11 49.04 -23.80 3.45
C ALA A 11 48.32 -24.73 4.46
N THR A 12 48.99 -25.80 4.90
CA THR A 12 48.43 -26.76 5.86
C THR A 12 48.53 -26.32 7.32
N ALA A 13 49.21 -25.21 7.60
CA ALA A 13 49.37 -24.59 8.92
C ALA A 13 49.32 -23.05 8.82
N PRO A 14 49.05 -22.31 9.93
CA PRO A 14 48.85 -20.85 9.90
C PRO A 14 50.03 -20.01 9.39
N ASP A 15 51.26 -20.52 9.50
CA ASP A 15 52.51 -19.87 9.10
C ASP A 15 53.01 -20.28 7.71
N GLN A 16 52.21 -21.04 6.96
CA GLN A 16 52.53 -21.58 5.64
C GLN A 16 51.84 -20.82 4.49
N GLY A 17 52.21 -21.14 3.26
CA GLY A 17 51.56 -20.64 2.05
C GLY A 17 51.61 -19.12 1.93
N ALA A 18 50.44 -18.50 1.82
CA ALA A 18 50.31 -17.05 1.66
C ALA A 18 50.86 -16.24 2.87
N ALA A 19 50.96 -16.85 4.06
CA ALA A 19 51.57 -16.22 5.23
C ALA A 19 53.08 -15.98 5.04
N MET A 20 53.73 -16.76 4.17
CA MET A 20 55.16 -16.65 3.89
C MET A 20 55.48 -15.64 2.78
N VAL A 21 54.47 -15.17 2.05
CA VAL A 21 54.65 -14.28 0.90
C VAL A 21 54.47 -12.84 1.35
N GLY A 22 55.56 -12.06 1.34
CA GLY A 22 55.50 -10.63 1.61
C GLY A 22 54.75 -9.87 0.50
N PHE A 23 53.94 -8.90 0.92
CA PHE A 23 53.14 -8.02 0.07
C PHE A 23 53.29 -6.57 0.53
N ALA A 24 53.48 -5.66 -0.42
CA ALA A 24 53.34 -4.23 -0.19
C ALA A 24 52.62 -3.62 -1.38
N GLN A 25 51.64 -2.75 -1.12
CA GLN A 25 50.94 -2.04 -2.19
C GLN A 25 51.90 -1.07 -2.89
N LEU A 26 51.62 -0.77 -4.16
CA LEU A 26 52.36 0.26 -4.90
C LEU A 26 52.08 1.65 -4.30
N GLY A 27 53.13 2.45 -4.13
CA GLY A 27 53.05 3.84 -3.66
C GLY A 27 53.93 4.13 -2.44
N SER A 28 54.41 5.37 -2.34
CA SER A 28 55.21 5.82 -1.20
C SER A 28 54.40 5.76 0.09
N GLY A 29 54.95 5.13 1.14
CA GLY A 29 54.29 4.96 2.43
C GLY A 29 53.47 3.68 2.60
N ALA A 30 53.42 2.80 1.59
CA ALA A 30 52.80 1.48 1.73
C ALA A 30 53.54 0.64 2.79
N VAL A 31 52.76 0.02 3.69
CA VAL A 31 53.28 -0.84 4.75
C VAL A 31 53.34 -2.28 4.25
N ALA A 32 54.49 -2.94 4.43
CA ALA A 32 54.64 -4.36 4.10
C ALA A 32 53.83 -5.23 5.08
N ARG A 33 53.13 -6.22 4.54
CA ARG A 33 52.33 -7.23 5.24
C ARG A 33 52.44 -8.56 4.52
N THR A 34 51.72 -9.61 4.92
CA THR A 34 51.68 -10.86 4.16
C THR A 34 50.58 -10.85 3.10
N MET A 35 50.70 -11.69 2.07
CA MET A 35 49.61 -11.94 1.13
C MET A 35 48.40 -12.57 1.83
N LEU A 36 48.62 -13.38 2.88
CA LEU A 36 47.52 -13.89 3.71
C LEU A 36 46.73 -12.74 4.32
N ASP A 37 47.42 -11.80 4.97
CA ASP A 37 46.77 -10.63 5.57
C ASP A 37 45.96 -9.88 4.51
N LYS A 38 46.50 -9.71 3.30
CA LYS A 38 45.81 -8.98 2.22
C LYS A 38 44.58 -9.75 1.70
N ALA A 39 44.69 -11.07 1.55
CA ALA A 39 43.62 -11.91 1.00
C ALA A 39 42.42 -12.00 1.96
N THR A 40 42.64 -11.95 3.28
CA THR A 40 41.58 -12.03 4.29
C THR A 40 40.82 -10.71 4.51
N GLU A 41 41.14 -9.64 3.77
CA GLU A 41 40.36 -8.40 3.79
C GLU A 41 38.96 -8.55 3.16
N SER A 42 38.74 -9.61 2.37
CA SER A 42 37.45 -9.96 1.77
C SER A 42 37.16 -11.43 2.02
N ILE A 43 35.90 -11.75 2.35
CA ILE A 43 35.45 -13.12 2.61
C ILE A 43 34.43 -13.49 1.53
N SER A 44 34.80 -14.42 0.66
CA SER A 44 33.93 -14.92 -0.41
C SER A 44 33.33 -16.27 -0.05
N VAL A 45 32.10 -16.54 -0.46
CA VAL A 45 31.53 -17.89 -0.36
C VAL A 45 32.32 -18.92 -1.19
N LEU A 46 33.07 -18.47 -2.20
CA LEU A 46 33.96 -19.33 -3.00
C LEU A 46 35.11 -19.90 -2.17
N ASP A 47 35.55 -19.18 -1.12
CA ASP A 47 36.59 -19.66 -0.20
C ASP A 47 36.12 -20.85 0.65
N TYR A 48 34.80 -21.07 0.69
CA TYR A 48 34.13 -22.15 1.43
C TYR A 48 33.56 -23.23 0.50
N GLY A 49 33.92 -23.20 -0.79
CA GLY A 49 33.59 -24.24 -1.76
C GLY A 49 32.27 -24.06 -2.49
N ALA A 50 31.65 -22.88 -2.43
CA ALA A 50 30.54 -22.57 -3.32
C ALA A 50 31.03 -22.54 -4.78
N VAL A 51 30.25 -23.10 -5.69
CA VAL A 51 30.61 -23.22 -7.11
C VAL A 51 30.05 -22.05 -7.91
N GLY A 52 28.80 -21.66 -7.65
CA GLY A 52 28.18 -20.51 -8.30
C GLY A 52 27.91 -20.70 -9.80
N ASP A 53 27.63 -21.93 -10.23
CA ASP A 53 27.33 -22.30 -11.62
C ASP A 53 25.82 -22.32 -11.97
N GLY A 54 24.96 -22.04 -10.99
CA GLY A 54 23.50 -22.05 -11.10
C GLY A 54 22.87 -23.45 -11.07
N VAL A 55 23.65 -24.50 -10.83
CA VAL A 55 23.21 -25.90 -10.86
C VAL A 55 23.58 -26.62 -9.57
N THR A 56 24.80 -26.41 -9.08
CA THR A 56 25.30 -26.97 -7.83
C THR A 56 24.58 -26.32 -6.64
N ASP A 57 24.12 -27.14 -5.69
CA ASP A 57 23.51 -26.63 -4.46
C ASP A 57 24.58 -26.06 -3.54
N ASP A 58 24.67 -24.73 -3.50
CA ASP A 58 25.67 -23.98 -2.76
C ASP A 58 25.23 -23.69 -1.30
N SER A 59 24.05 -24.15 -0.87
CA SER A 59 23.46 -23.79 0.42
C SER A 59 24.40 -24.05 1.60
N VAL A 60 25.04 -25.24 1.63
CA VAL A 60 25.94 -25.64 2.72
C VAL A 60 27.22 -24.81 2.74
N ALA A 61 27.82 -24.55 1.57
CA ALA A 61 29.04 -23.77 1.46
C ALA A 61 28.81 -22.29 1.86
N ILE A 62 27.68 -21.73 1.45
CA ILE A 62 27.29 -20.36 1.82
C ILE A 62 27.05 -20.25 3.33
N GLN A 63 26.31 -21.18 3.93
CA GLN A 63 26.09 -21.16 5.37
C GLN A 63 27.41 -21.36 6.14
N ALA A 64 28.30 -22.23 5.67
CA ALA A 64 29.62 -22.42 6.29
C ALA A 64 30.47 -21.14 6.27
N ALA A 65 30.45 -20.39 5.16
CA ALA A 65 31.12 -19.09 5.05
C ALA A 65 30.59 -18.09 6.10
N ILE A 66 29.27 -18.04 6.27
CA ILE A 66 28.61 -17.16 7.25
C ILE A 66 28.94 -17.58 8.68
N ASP A 67 28.82 -18.88 8.98
CA ASP A 67 29.06 -19.42 10.32
C ASP A 67 30.49 -19.19 10.80
N ALA A 68 31.46 -19.32 9.90
CA ALA A 68 32.88 -19.07 10.17
C ALA A 68 33.21 -17.58 10.37
N ASN A 69 32.35 -16.67 9.87
CA ASN A 69 32.63 -15.22 9.82
C ASN A 69 31.50 -14.37 10.41
N LYS A 70 30.85 -14.86 11.46
CA LYS A 70 29.83 -14.11 12.22
C LYS A 70 30.33 -12.72 12.62
N GLY A 71 29.48 -11.71 12.48
CA GLY A 71 29.80 -10.30 12.72
C GLY A 71 30.55 -9.61 11.59
N SER A 72 30.88 -10.32 10.49
CA SER A 72 31.60 -9.78 9.34
C SER A 72 30.70 -9.68 8.10
N LEU A 73 31.26 -9.16 7.01
CA LEU A 73 30.63 -9.14 5.68
C LEU A 73 31.09 -10.37 4.89
N VAL A 74 30.14 -11.19 4.44
CA VAL A 74 30.38 -12.32 3.52
C VAL A 74 29.82 -11.99 2.14
N VAL A 75 30.60 -12.24 1.10
CA VAL A 75 30.29 -11.83 -0.28
C VAL A 75 29.95 -13.04 -1.14
N LEU A 76 28.83 -12.95 -1.86
CA LEU A 76 28.45 -13.76 -3.00
C LEU A 76 28.84 -12.97 -4.27
N PRO A 77 30.02 -13.20 -4.85
CA PRO A 77 30.63 -12.30 -5.83
C PRO A 77 29.87 -12.21 -7.15
N ALA A 78 30.03 -11.08 -7.83
CA ALA A 78 29.51 -10.87 -9.18
C ALA A 78 30.06 -11.89 -10.19
N GLY A 79 29.29 -12.19 -11.23
CA GLY A 79 29.65 -13.16 -12.28
C GLY A 79 29.29 -14.62 -11.96
N TYR A 80 28.75 -14.88 -10.77
CA TYR A 80 28.32 -16.20 -10.32
C TYR A 80 26.80 -16.26 -10.09
N THR A 81 26.23 -17.45 -10.24
CA THR A 81 24.84 -17.76 -9.89
C THR A 81 24.83 -18.87 -8.84
N PHE A 82 24.44 -18.56 -7.61
CA PHE A 82 24.44 -19.50 -6.51
C PHE A 82 23.04 -20.09 -6.33
N LEU A 83 22.87 -21.38 -6.64
CA LEU A 83 21.61 -22.09 -6.37
C LEU A 83 21.58 -22.45 -4.88
N ALA A 84 20.72 -21.78 -4.11
CA ALA A 84 20.70 -21.95 -2.66
C ALA A 84 19.32 -21.70 -2.05
N ALA A 85 19.12 -22.20 -0.83
CA ALA A 85 18.00 -21.85 0.04
C ALA A 85 18.37 -22.11 1.51
N GLY A 86 17.59 -21.55 2.43
CA GLY A 86 17.75 -21.83 3.86
C GLY A 86 19.04 -21.27 4.45
N ILE A 87 19.48 -20.11 3.97
CA ILE A 87 20.58 -19.37 4.60
C ILE A 87 20.01 -18.62 5.80
N ILE A 88 20.40 -19.01 7.02
CA ILE A 88 19.73 -18.58 8.25
C ILE A 88 20.72 -17.94 9.22
N LEU A 89 20.45 -16.69 9.59
CA LEU A 89 21.10 -15.96 10.67
C LEU A 89 20.14 -15.96 11.87
N LEU A 90 20.22 -17.01 12.70
CA LEU A 90 19.32 -17.23 13.84
C LEU A 90 19.98 -16.94 15.19
N GLY A 91 19.44 -15.94 15.90
CA GLY A 91 19.85 -15.61 17.25
C GLY A 91 21.07 -14.69 17.33
N SER A 92 21.35 -14.21 18.53
CA SER A 92 22.36 -13.17 18.80
C SER A 92 23.80 -13.55 18.44
N SER A 93 24.08 -14.84 18.21
CA SER A 93 25.41 -15.24 17.72
C SER A 93 25.74 -14.67 16.33
N TYR A 94 24.72 -14.25 15.57
CA TYR A 94 24.89 -13.64 14.25
C TYR A 94 24.86 -12.11 14.28
N ASP A 95 24.78 -11.47 15.43
CA ASP A 95 24.66 -10.00 15.49
C ASP A 95 25.79 -9.31 14.71
N GLY A 96 25.43 -8.29 13.92
CA GLY A 96 26.35 -7.56 13.05
C GLY A 96 26.77 -8.28 11.76
N THR A 97 26.30 -9.52 11.53
CA THR A 97 26.62 -10.28 10.30
C THR A 97 25.94 -9.65 9.10
N ARG A 98 26.67 -9.56 7.99
CA ARG A 98 26.18 -8.99 6.73
C ARG A 98 26.46 -9.91 5.56
N ILE A 99 25.52 -9.95 4.61
CA ILE A 99 25.65 -10.69 3.35
C ILE A 99 25.63 -9.67 2.21
N ALA A 100 26.62 -9.69 1.32
CA ALA A 100 26.58 -8.96 0.06
C ALA A 100 26.35 -9.92 -1.10
N ILE A 101 25.25 -9.73 -1.82
CA ILE A 101 24.88 -10.44 -3.03
C ILE A 101 25.23 -9.53 -4.20
N GLU A 102 26.39 -9.76 -4.80
CA GLU A 102 26.86 -9.06 -6.00
C GLU A 102 26.55 -9.88 -7.28
N GLY A 103 26.48 -11.20 -7.15
CA GLY A 103 26.04 -12.12 -8.20
C GLY A 103 24.52 -12.35 -8.19
N THR A 104 24.10 -13.56 -8.59
CA THR A 104 22.70 -13.99 -8.47
C THR A 104 22.56 -15.01 -7.34
N PHE A 105 21.71 -14.74 -6.36
CA PHE A 105 21.17 -15.75 -5.46
C PHE A 105 19.95 -16.37 -6.15
N LEU A 106 20.08 -17.58 -6.67
CA LEU A 106 19.00 -18.32 -7.33
C LEU A 106 18.32 -19.23 -6.31
N LEU A 107 17.06 -18.97 -6.00
CA LEU A 107 16.32 -19.74 -5.01
C LEU A 107 16.16 -21.19 -5.50
N LYS A 108 16.66 -22.12 -4.70
CA LYS A 108 16.48 -23.56 -4.93
C LYS A 108 14.98 -23.91 -4.94
N PRO A 109 14.51 -24.84 -5.81
CA PRO A 109 13.14 -25.32 -5.79
C PRO A 109 12.71 -25.80 -4.40
N ALA A 110 11.53 -25.38 -3.96
CA ALA A 110 11.02 -25.68 -2.63
C ALA A 110 10.82 -27.18 -2.38
N SER A 111 11.19 -27.64 -1.18
CA SER A 111 11.04 -29.03 -0.75
C SER A 111 10.47 -29.16 0.68
N GLY A 112 9.57 -28.25 1.06
CA GLY A 112 8.98 -28.14 2.40
C GLY A 112 9.68 -27.11 3.28
N GLY A 113 9.01 -26.59 4.32
CA GLY A 113 9.50 -25.44 5.09
C GLY A 113 10.89 -25.63 5.72
N ASN A 114 11.74 -24.60 5.61
CA ASN A 114 13.15 -24.67 6.02
C ASN A 114 13.52 -23.80 7.23
N TYR A 115 12.57 -23.06 7.80
CA TYR A 115 12.79 -22.22 8.97
C TYR A 115 11.71 -22.39 10.05
N ASP A 116 10.45 -22.16 9.69
CA ASP A 116 9.28 -22.24 10.59
C ASP A 116 8.44 -23.51 10.38
N GLY A 117 8.95 -24.45 9.57
CA GLY A 117 8.25 -25.67 9.17
C GLY A 117 7.13 -25.45 8.14
N LEU A 118 6.87 -24.21 7.72
CA LEU A 118 5.83 -23.86 6.75
C LEU A 118 6.42 -23.26 5.48
N SER A 119 7.20 -22.18 5.60
CA SER A 119 7.71 -21.43 4.46
C SER A 119 9.06 -21.93 3.96
N TRP A 120 9.24 -21.90 2.64
CA TRP A 120 10.53 -22.05 1.99
C TRP A 120 11.17 -20.69 1.83
N ASN A 121 12.36 -20.48 2.39
CA ASN A 121 13.00 -19.16 2.40
C ASN A 121 14.39 -19.24 1.74
N GLY A 122 14.77 -18.20 1.00
CA GLY A 122 16.13 -18.02 0.51
C GLY A 122 17.08 -17.64 1.64
N ILE A 123 16.90 -16.43 2.17
CA ILE A 123 17.70 -15.86 3.27
C ILE A 123 16.79 -15.45 4.41
N VAL A 124 17.15 -15.79 5.65
CA VAL A 124 16.38 -15.47 6.86
C VAL A 124 17.26 -14.75 7.88
N LEU A 125 16.84 -13.56 8.28
CA LEU A 125 17.37 -12.85 9.45
C LEU A 125 16.37 -13.04 10.59
N ALA A 126 16.72 -13.88 11.56
CA ALA A 126 15.82 -14.29 12.63
C ALA A 126 16.41 -14.06 14.01
N ASP A 127 15.68 -13.38 14.89
CA ASP A 127 16.07 -13.16 16.29
C ASP A 127 17.52 -12.64 16.46
N CYS A 128 18.02 -11.92 15.47
CA CYS A 128 19.35 -11.30 15.43
C CYS A 128 19.25 -9.78 15.33
N GLU A 129 20.36 -9.10 15.59
CA GLU A 129 20.42 -7.65 15.67
C GLU A 129 21.54 -7.07 14.81
N ASN A 130 21.29 -5.90 14.22
CA ASN A 130 22.25 -5.17 13.40
C ASN A 130 22.75 -5.98 12.18
N CYS A 131 21.93 -6.91 11.68
CA CYS A 131 22.24 -7.72 10.51
C CYS A 131 21.80 -7.02 9.22
N GLY A 132 22.49 -7.33 8.12
CA GLY A 132 22.25 -6.64 6.84
C GLY A 132 22.36 -7.53 5.62
N VAL A 133 21.55 -7.27 4.59
CA VAL A 133 21.68 -7.88 3.27
C VAL A 133 21.83 -6.79 2.20
N ILE A 134 22.95 -6.78 1.48
CA ILE A 134 23.23 -5.84 0.39
C ILE A 134 22.99 -6.58 -0.91
N VAL A 135 22.03 -6.15 -1.75
CA VAL A 135 21.74 -6.83 -3.01
C VAL A 135 22.04 -5.90 -4.19
N THR A 136 23.32 -5.78 -4.53
CA THR A 136 23.75 -5.08 -5.76
C THR A 136 23.57 -5.95 -7.00
N GLY A 137 23.55 -7.27 -6.82
CA GLY A 137 23.18 -8.28 -7.79
C GLY A 137 21.67 -8.56 -7.78
N ILE A 138 21.26 -9.83 -7.74
CA ILE A 138 19.85 -10.27 -7.84
C ILE A 138 19.52 -11.36 -6.81
N ILE A 139 18.35 -11.27 -6.18
CA ILE A 139 17.65 -12.42 -5.58
C ILE A 139 16.61 -12.90 -6.59
N ASP A 140 16.83 -14.07 -7.16
CA ASP A 140 15.96 -14.69 -8.16
C ASP A 140 15.13 -15.78 -7.48
N GLY A 141 13.80 -15.63 -7.46
CA GLY A 141 12.87 -16.58 -6.84
C GLY A 141 12.71 -17.88 -7.64
N ASN A 142 13.27 -17.96 -8.85
CA ASN A 142 13.28 -19.14 -9.71
C ASN A 142 11.87 -19.61 -10.11
N LEU A 143 10.95 -18.67 -10.33
CA LEU A 143 9.51 -18.85 -10.53
C LEU A 143 9.11 -20.11 -11.29
N ILE A 144 9.68 -20.33 -12.48
CA ILE A 144 9.31 -21.43 -13.38
C ILE A 144 9.59 -22.80 -12.75
N ASN A 145 10.60 -22.91 -11.90
CA ASN A 145 11.01 -24.15 -11.27
C ASN A 145 10.45 -24.31 -9.85
N GLN A 146 9.74 -23.31 -9.33
CA GLN A 146 9.07 -23.42 -8.04
C GLN A 146 7.75 -24.16 -8.15
N PRO A 147 7.33 -24.92 -7.12
CA PRO A 147 5.93 -25.30 -7.01
C PRO A 147 5.06 -24.05 -6.88
N VAL A 148 3.81 -24.14 -7.34
CA VAL A 148 2.84 -23.04 -7.25
C VAL A 148 2.36 -22.94 -5.80
N ASP A 149 3.11 -22.22 -4.98
CA ASP A 149 2.90 -22.08 -3.54
C ASP A 149 3.21 -20.65 -3.08
N GLU A 150 2.35 -20.13 -2.22
CA GLU A 150 2.42 -18.77 -1.71
C GLU A 150 3.47 -18.58 -0.60
N HIS A 151 3.98 -19.68 -0.02
CA HIS A 151 4.92 -19.67 1.11
C HIS A 151 6.40 -19.75 0.68
N ILE A 152 6.74 -19.24 -0.51
CA ILE A 152 8.10 -19.27 -1.06
C ILE A 152 8.69 -17.86 -1.07
N ASN A 153 9.59 -17.59 -0.13
CA ASN A 153 10.10 -16.25 0.13
C ASN A 153 11.56 -16.09 -0.32
N GLY A 154 11.88 -14.97 -0.98
CA GLY A 154 13.27 -14.62 -1.31
C GLY A 154 14.08 -14.24 -0.08
N LEU A 155 13.65 -13.19 0.62
CA LEU A 155 14.27 -12.65 1.83
C LEU A 155 13.25 -12.57 2.97
N ARG A 156 13.64 -12.98 4.16
CA ARG A 156 12.78 -12.94 5.35
C ARG A 156 13.43 -12.23 6.54
N PHE A 157 12.64 -11.40 7.20
CA PHE A 157 12.90 -10.90 8.54
C PHE A 157 11.91 -11.54 9.52
N SER A 158 12.42 -12.04 10.64
CA SER A 158 11.63 -12.77 11.63
C SER A 158 12.12 -12.50 13.05
N GLY A 159 11.53 -11.51 13.74
CA GLY A 159 12.00 -11.08 15.06
C GLY A 159 13.38 -10.42 15.03
N ALA A 160 13.80 -9.88 13.88
CA ALA A 160 15.05 -9.16 13.74
C ALA A 160 14.95 -7.73 14.30
N VAL A 161 16.07 -7.18 14.78
CA VAL A 161 16.13 -5.83 15.35
C VAL A 161 17.23 -5.00 14.69
N ASN A 162 16.98 -3.72 14.41
CA ASN A 162 17.95 -2.81 13.78
C ASN A 162 18.58 -3.38 12.50
N SER A 163 17.81 -4.17 11.75
CA SER A 163 18.31 -4.95 10.62
C SER A 163 17.75 -4.42 9.31
N TRP A 164 18.46 -4.69 8.23
CA TRP A 164 18.19 -3.99 6.98
C TRP A 164 18.50 -4.80 5.74
N ALA A 165 17.91 -4.40 4.61
CA ALA A 165 18.32 -4.87 3.31
C ALA A 165 18.32 -3.70 2.30
N SER A 166 19.43 -3.46 1.62
CA SER A 166 19.55 -2.29 0.74
C SER A 166 20.75 -2.35 -0.21
N PRO A 167 20.58 -2.03 -1.50
CA PRO A 167 19.31 -2.06 -2.25
C PRO A 167 18.79 -3.50 -2.35
N VAL A 168 17.59 -3.71 -2.93
CA VAL A 168 17.03 -5.05 -3.18
C VAL A 168 16.53 -5.18 -4.61
N ASN A 169 17.19 -6.04 -5.41
CA ASN A 169 16.71 -6.43 -6.73
C ASN A 169 16.13 -7.84 -6.67
N LEU A 170 14.85 -7.98 -6.99
CA LEU A 170 14.10 -9.23 -7.03
C LEU A 170 13.76 -9.60 -8.47
N ARG A 171 13.81 -10.89 -8.78
CA ARG A 171 13.40 -11.42 -10.08
C ARG A 171 12.62 -12.73 -9.90
N GLU A 172 11.62 -12.98 -10.74
CA GLU A 172 10.90 -14.27 -10.79
C GLU A 172 10.43 -14.79 -9.41
N VAL A 173 9.64 -13.98 -8.69
CA VAL A 173 9.06 -14.25 -7.37
C VAL A 173 7.83 -15.18 -7.47
N MET A 174 7.83 -16.30 -6.73
CA MET A 174 6.68 -17.21 -6.60
C MET A 174 5.83 -16.92 -5.35
N GLY A 175 6.36 -16.96 -4.14
CA GLY A 175 5.62 -16.50 -2.96
C GLY A 175 5.85 -15.01 -2.79
N ASP A 176 6.63 -14.64 -1.80
CA ASP A 176 6.98 -13.25 -1.53
C ASP A 176 8.42 -12.92 -1.90
N GLY A 177 8.65 -11.73 -2.45
CA GLY A 177 10.01 -11.23 -2.64
C GLY A 177 10.69 -10.99 -1.30
N ILE A 178 10.03 -10.23 -0.43
CA ILE A 178 10.44 -9.94 0.93
C ILE A 178 9.27 -10.25 1.88
N TYR A 179 9.51 -11.04 2.92
CA TYR A 179 8.55 -11.34 3.97
C TYR A 179 9.04 -10.82 5.32
N ILE A 180 8.26 -9.95 5.96
CA ILE A 180 8.55 -9.37 7.27
C ILE A 180 7.51 -9.90 8.27
N GLY A 181 7.80 -11.07 8.85
CA GLY A 181 6.92 -11.75 9.80
C GLY A 181 7.48 -11.76 11.22
N ARG A 182 6.75 -12.27 12.20
CA ARG A 182 7.31 -12.46 13.54
C ARG A 182 8.09 -13.77 13.66
N SER A 183 8.97 -13.83 14.66
CA SER A 183 9.51 -15.09 15.16
C SER A 183 8.61 -15.70 16.23
N ALA A 184 9.00 -16.86 16.76
CA ALA A 184 8.35 -17.43 17.93
C ALA A 184 8.56 -16.59 19.21
N SER A 185 9.57 -15.72 19.24
CA SER A 185 9.99 -15.02 20.44
C SER A 185 9.62 -13.53 20.45
N ARG A 186 9.60 -12.86 19.29
CA ARG A 186 9.34 -11.41 19.20
C ARG A 186 8.93 -10.95 17.79
N ASN A 187 8.39 -9.73 17.74
CA ASN A 187 8.15 -8.99 16.51
C ASN A 187 9.46 -8.37 15.99
N ASN A 188 9.49 -7.99 14.70
CA ASN A 188 10.61 -7.20 14.20
C ASN A 188 10.57 -5.78 14.79
N HIS A 189 11.75 -5.18 15.01
CA HIS A 189 11.87 -3.78 15.44
C HIS A 189 12.91 -3.03 14.60
N ASN A 190 12.57 -1.82 14.16
CA ASN A 190 13.48 -0.94 13.42
C ASN A 190 14.11 -1.63 12.20
N ILE A 191 13.26 -2.06 11.26
CA ILE A 191 13.68 -2.66 9.99
C ILE A 191 13.74 -1.59 8.90
N CYS A 192 14.83 -1.58 8.13
CA CYS A 192 15.00 -0.67 7.00
C CYS A 192 15.20 -1.44 5.70
N ILE A 193 14.29 -1.27 4.75
CA ILE A 193 14.42 -1.79 3.39
C ILE A 193 14.70 -0.61 2.46
N GLY A 194 15.84 -0.67 1.77
CA GLY A 194 16.21 0.28 0.74
C GLY A 194 15.32 0.22 -0.49
N GLN A 195 15.76 0.82 -1.59
CA GLN A 195 15.00 0.78 -2.83
C GLN A 195 14.80 -0.68 -3.27
N VAL A 196 13.56 -1.04 -3.63
CA VAL A 196 13.21 -2.37 -4.11
C VAL A 196 12.85 -2.32 -5.59
N ILE A 197 13.45 -3.19 -6.39
CA ILE A 197 13.08 -3.39 -7.79
C ILE A 197 12.73 -4.86 -7.97
N GLY A 198 11.45 -5.18 -8.10
CA GLY A 198 10.96 -6.54 -8.32
C GLY A 198 10.25 -6.70 -9.65
N ARG A 199 10.63 -7.71 -10.42
CA ARG A 199 10.01 -8.00 -11.73
C ARG A 199 9.84 -9.49 -11.97
N ASN A 200 8.64 -9.87 -12.42
CA ASN A 200 8.40 -11.19 -13.02
C ASN A 200 8.28 -11.07 -14.54
N SER A 201 8.66 -12.12 -15.24
CA SER A 201 8.49 -12.24 -16.69
C SER A 201 7.02 -12.32 -17.11
N ILE A 202 6.19 -12.93 -16.25
CA ILE A 202 4.74 -13.12 -16.40
C ILE A 202 4.00 -12.68 -15.13
N ASP A 203 2.70 -12.40 -15.24
CA ASP A 203 1.84 -12.14 -14.06
C ASP A 203 1.73 -13.41 -13.20
N ALA A 204 2.48 -13.45 -12.11
CA ALA A 204 2.62 -14.62 -11.27
C ALA A 204 3.06 -14.25 -9.86
N GLY A 205 3.02 -15.25 -8.99
CA GLY A 205 3.44 -15.17 -7.61
C GLY A 205 2.46 -14.47 -6.67
N ARG A 206 2.84 -14.31 -5.40
CA ARG A 206 1.99 -13.70 -4.36
C ARG A 206 2.22 -12.20 -4.22
N ASN A 207 3.22 -11.78 -3.44
CA ASN A 207 3.48 -10.37 -3.17
C ASN A 207 4.94 -9.99 -3.46
N GLY A 208 5.17 -8.73 -3.81
CA GLY A 208 6.54 -8.22 -3.86
C GLY A 208 7.11 -8.13 -2.45
N ILE A 209 6.30 -7.57 -1.53
CA ILE A 209 6.63 -7.42 -0.12
C ILE A 209 5.39 -7.72 0.70
N SER A 210 5.51 -8.63 1.66
CA SER A 210 4.51 -8.87 2.70
C SER A 210 5.06 -8.44 4.06
N VAL A 211 4.29 -7.64 4.80
CA VAL A 211 4.60 -7.21 6.16
C VAL A 211 3.49 -7.71 7.07
N ILE A 212 3.83 -8.66 7.93
CA ILE A 212 2.90 -9.21 8.91
C ILE A 212 3.15 -8.57 10.27
N SER A 213 4.42 -8.40 10.66
CA SER A 213 4.75 -7.85 11.97
C SER A 213 6.07 -7.07 12.01
N CYS A 214 5.99 -5.77 12.30
CA CYS A 214 7.13 -4.88 12.55
C CYS A 214 6.71 -3.62 13.31
N ASP A 215 7.51 -3.22 14.31
CA ASP A 215 7.44 -1.90 14.95
C ASP A 215 8.64 -1.04 14.50
N GLY A 216 8.38 0.03 13.76
CA GLY A 216 9.41 0.83 13.13
C GLY A 216 9.88 0.18 11.83
N LEU A 217 9.16 0.43 10.75
CA LEU A 217 9.52 -0.04 9.41
C LEU A 217 9.75 1.16 8.49
N ALA A 218 10.93 1.23 7.88
CA ALA A 218 11.22 2.15 6.80
C ALA A 218 11.34 1.39 5.48
N LEU A 219 10.51 1.72 4.50
CA LEU A 219 10.62 1.23 3.12
C LEU A 219 10.96 2.43 2.23
N ALA A 220 12.04 2.36 1.46
CA ALA A 220 12.44 3.48 0.60
C ALA A 220 11.49 3.70 -0.60
N GLY A 221 10.65 2.73 -0.93
CA GLY A 221 9.85 2.72 -2.15
C GLY A 221 10.55 1.96 -3.29
N GLY A 222 9.94 1.97 -4.47
CA GLY A 222 10.48 1.20 -5.58
C GLY A 222 9.49 0.82 -6.67
N ILE A 223 9.84 -0.23 -7.41
CA ILE A 223 9.07 -0.73 -8.56
C ILE A 223 8.76 -2.21 -8.34
N LEU A 224 7.50 -2.59 -8.51
CA LEU A 224 7.04 -3.98 -8.48
C LEU A 224 6.18 -4.25 -9.71
N GLU A 225 6.67 -5.07 -10.63
CA GLU A 225 6.01 -5.35 -11.92
C GLU A 225 5.69 -6.84 -12.06
N LYS A 226 4.43 -7.15 -12.40
CA LYS A 226 3.90 -8.49 -12.67
C LYS A 226 4.01 -9.47 -11.50
N ILE A 227 4.23 -8.96 -10.29
CA ILE A 227 4.18 -9.74 -9.05
C ILE A 227 2.74 -9.65 -8.53
N GLY A 228 2.09 -10.80 -8.41
CA GLY A 228 0.66 -10.94 -8.13
C GLY A 228 -0.07 -11.64 -9.28
N GLY A 229 -0.25 -12.94 -9.14
CA GLY A 229 -0.96 -13.80 -10.08
C GLY A 229 -1.92 -14.76 -9.36
N THR A 230 -2.18 -15.92 -9.96
CA THR A 230 -3.05 -16.94 -9.36
C THR A 230 -2.21 -18.07 -8.76
N ILE A 231 -2.41 -18.36 -7.47
CA ILE A 231 -1.83 -19.51 -6.78
C ILE A 231 -2.99 -20.32 -6.18
N GLY A 232 -3.00 -21.64 -6.38
CA GLY A 232 -4.07 -22.51 -5.84
C GLY A 232 -5.49 -22.16 -6.31
N GLY A 233 -5.65 -21.46 -7.44
CA GLY A 233 -6.94 -20.97 -7.93
C GLY A 233 -7.41 -19.65 -7.30
N LEU A 234 -6.68 -19.12 -6.32
CA LEU A 234 -6.93 -17.83 -5.70
C LEU A 234 -6.02 -16.77 -6.33
N ARG A 235 -6.59 -15.60 -6.61
CA ARG A 235 -5.82 -14.46 -7.10
C ARG A 235 -5.14 -13.78 -5.91
N MET A 236 -3.85 -13.59 -6.02
CA MET A 236 -3.02 -13.01 -4.96
C MET A 236 -3.00 -11.47 -5.02
N PRO A 237 -2.68 -10.79 -3.91
CA PRO A 237 -2.75 -9.33 -3.79
C PRO A 237 -1.83 -8.60 -4.77
N GLY A 238 -0.56 -9.04 -4.84
CA GLY A 238 0.48 -8.39 -5.62
C GLY A 238 1.04 -7.16 -4.93
N GLY A 239 2.22 -6.72 -5.38
CA GLY A 239 2.83 -5.46 -4.91
C GLY A 239 3.20 -5.44 -3.42
N LEU A 240 2.70 -4.46 -2.67
CA LEU A 240 3.01 -4.23 -1.25
C LEU A 240 1.80 -4.54 -0.38
N ASP A 241 1.96 -5.48 0.56
CA ASP A 241 0.86 -5.93 1.41
C ASP A 241 1.26 -5.89 2.89
N LEU A 242 0.61 -5.03 3.66
CA LEU A 242 0.71 -4.94 5.11
C LEU A 242 -0.50 -5.69 5.68
N GLU A 243 -0.35 -6.99 5.93
CA GLU A 243 -1.46 -7.89 6.26
C GLU A 243 -1.18 -8.63 7.57
N VAL A 244 -2.02 -8.41 8.57
CA VAL A 244 -1.83 -8.98 9.91
C VAL A 244 -2.54 -10.34 10.00
N ASP A 245 -1.80 -11.41 10.27
CA ASP A 245 -2.34 -12.76 10.39
C ASP A 245 -3.18 -12.95 11.67
N GLY A 246 -2.70 -12.42 12.80
CA GLY A 246 -3.30 -12.65 14.11
C GLY A 246 -3.16 -11.51 15.11
N PRO A 247 -3.90 -11.57 16.24
CA PRO A 247 -3.91 -10.50 17.24
C PRO A 247 -2.55 -10.14 17.84
N SER A 248 -1.58 -11.05 17.80
CA SER A 248 -0.22 -10.85 18.33
C SER A 248 0.74 -10.13 17.39
N ASP A 249 0.39 -10.07 16.10
CA ASP A 249 1.18 -9.36 15.10
C ASP A 249 0.97 -7.86 15.26
N LEU A 250 1.94 -7.03 14.90
CA LEU A 250 1.77 -5.58 14.98
C LEU A 250 2.46 -4.92 13.80
N ILE A 251 1.80 -3.94 13.19
CA ILE A 251 2.41 -3.12 12.16
C ILE A 251 2.30 -1.68 12.63
N ARG A 252 3.40 -1.14 13.16
CA ARG A 252 3.40 0.20 13.76
C ARG A 252 4.58 1.02 13.31
N ASN A 253 4.37 2.34 13.27
CA ASN A 253 5.42 3.30 12.97
C ASN A 253 6.08 3.00 11.61
N VAL A 254 5.25 2.95 10.57
CA VAL A 254 5.69 2.61 9.21
C VAL A 254 5.82 3.88 8.38
N VAL A 255 6.97 4.03 7.71
CA VAL A 255 7.19 5.04 6.68
C VAL A 255 7.54 4.32 5.38
N SER A 256 6.65 4.45 4.39
CA SER A 256 6.82 3.87 3.07
C SER A 256 7.00 4.96 2.03
N GLY A 257 8.10 4.91 1.29
CA GLY A 257 8.38 5.76 0.14
C GLY A 257 7.47 5.46 -1.06
N PRO A 258 7.68 6.15 -2.19
CA PRO A 258 6.79 6.05 -3.35
C PRO A 258 6.95 4.70 -4.06
N TRP A 259 5.83 4.11 -4.46
CA TRP A 259 5.79 2.86 -5.22
C TRP A 259 5.21 3.05 -6.62
N LEU A 260 5.82 2.37 -7.60
CA LEU A 260 5.21 2.08 -8.88
C LEU A 260 4.91 0.58 -8.93
N ILE A 261 3.63 0.23 -8.93
CA ILE A 261 3.17 -1.14 -8.92
C ILE A 261 2.37 -1.41 -10.20
N GLU A 262 2.75 -2.43 -10.95
CA GLU A 262 1.96 -2.98 -12.05
C GLU A 262 1.69 -4.46 -11.74
N THR A 263 0.43 -4.86 -11.66
CA THR A 263 0.09 -6.21 -11.21
C THR A 263 -1.25 -6.69 -11.80
N ALA A 264 -1.36 -8.01 -11.99
CA ALA A 264 -2.63 -8.68 -12.23
C ALA A 264 -3.29 -9.16 -10.91
N GLY A 265 -2.72 -8.78 -9.76
CA GLY A 265 -3.20 -9.13 -8.43
C GLY A 265 -4.45 -8.38 -7.99
N THR A 266 -4.95 -8.71 -6.79
CA THR A 266 -6.25 -8.22 -6.30
C THR A 266 -6.22 -6.81 -5.73
N SER A 267 -5.11 -6.34 -5.19
CA SER A 267 -5.02 -5.02 -4.52
C SER A 267 -3.84 -4.19 -5.02
N GLY A 268 -2.68 -4.82 -5.24
CA GLY A 268 -1.40 -4.16 -5.52
C GLY A 268 -0.82 -3.39 -4.32
N LEU A 269 -1.66 -2.72 -3.54
CA LEU A 269 -1.30 -2.06 -2.28
C LEU A 269 -2.37 -2.30 -1.23
N GLY A 270 -2.04 -3.07 -0.19
CA GLY A 270 -2.95 -3.42 0.90
C GLY A 270 -2.41 -3.00 2.27
N LEU A 271 -3.27 -2.40 3.09
CA LEU A 271 -3.12 -2.34 4.55
C LEU A 271 -4.36 -3.04 5.13
N ILE A 272 -4.19 -4.28 5.54
CA ILE A 272 -5.27 -5.18 5.98
C ILE A 272 -4.97 -5.60 7.42
N GLY A 273 -5.50 -4.81 8.35
CA GLY A 273 -5.38 -5.07 9.77
C GLY A 273 -6.40 -6.08 10.28
N ARG A 274 -6.21 -6.44 11.54
CA ARG A 274 -7.13 -7.24 12.35
C ARG A 274 -7.43 -6.49 13.66
N ALA A 275 -8.55 -6.82 14.30
CA ALA A 275 -8.80 -6.41 15.68
C ALA A 275 -8.02 -7.30 16.65
N ILE A 276 -7.44 -6.70 17.69
CA ILE A 276 -6.76 -7.45 18.74
C ILE A 276 -7.81 -8.13 19.62
N THR A 277 -8.81 -7.36 20.06
CA THR A 277 -9.92 -7.86 20.88
C THR A 277 -11.18 -8.03 20.04
N ASP A 278 -11.68 -6.93 19.48
CA ASP A 278 -12.86 -6.89 18.62
C ASP A 278 -12.93 -5.53 17.90
N ASP A 279 -13.76 -5.43 16.85
CA ASP A 279 -13.89 -4.20 16.06
C ASP A 279 -14.55 -3.04 16.84
N GLN A 280 -15.21 -3.29 17.98
CA GLN A 280 -15.86 -2.23 18.79
C GLN A 280 -14.85 -1.49 19.66
N SER A 281 -13.86 -2.21 20.20
CA SER A 281 -12.73 -1.66 20.93
C SER A 281 -11.84 -0.77 20.05
N ARG A 282 -11.96 -0.96 18.72
CA ARG A 282 -11.15 -0.34 17.68
C ARG A 282 -9.67 -0.64 17.86
N ASP A 283 -9.23 -1.66 18.58
CA ASP A 283 -7.81 -1.85 18.94
C ASP A 283 -6.95 -2.49 17.82
N TRP A 284 -7.06 -2.02 16.58
CA TRP A 284 -6.43 -2.69 15.44
C TRP A 284 -4.90 -2.70 15.43
N ASN A 285 -4.36 -3.72 14.77
CA ASN A 285 -2.92 -4.03 14.76
C ASN A 285 -2.09 -3.09 13.86
N ILE A 286 -2.72 -2.37 12.92
CA ILE A 286 -2.05 -1.41 12.03
C ILE A 286 -2.28 0.00 12.53
N ASP A 287 -1.20 0.68 12.92
CA ASP A 287 -1.24 2.02 13.50
C ASP A 287 -0.03 2.87 13.10
N ASN A 288 -0.25 4.16 12.87
CA ASN A 288 0.78 5.14 12.52
C ASN A 288 1.57 4.74 11.26
N VAL A 289 0.89 4.84 10.12
CA VAL A 289 1.44 4.48 8.80
C VAL A 289 1.40 5.66 7.85
N LEU A 290 2.54 5.94 7.22
CA LEU A 290 2.68 6.88 6.11
C LEU A 290 3.00 6.11 4.83
N ILE A 291 2.15 6.26 3.82
CA ILE A 291 2.39 5.81 2.44
C ILE A 291 2.59 7.05 1.56
N ALA A 292 3.81 7.27 1.09
CA ALA A 292 4.13 8.34 0.15
C ALA A 292 3.42 8.12 -1.20
N PRO A 293 3.32 9.17 -2.05
CA PRO A 293 2.60 9.10 -3.33
C PRO A 293 2.98 7.88 -4.17
N SER A 294 2.01 6.98 -4.35
CA SER A 294 2.20 5.69 -5.00
C SER A 294 1.19 5.47 -6.12
N SER A 295 1.62 4.81 -7.18
CA SER A 295 0.82 4.47 -8.34
C SER A 295 0.66 2.96 -8.46
N VAL A 296 -0.59 2.50 -8.57
CA VAL A 296 -0.95 1.10 -8.76
C VAL A 296 -1.67 0.97 -10.10
N THR A 297 -1.13 0.17 -11.00
CA THR A 297 -1.73 -0.21 -12.27
C THR A 297 -2.21 -1.65 -12.18
N ILE A 298 -3.52 -1.86 -12.29
CA ILE A 298 -4.12 -3.20 -12.27
C ILE A 298 -4.45 -3.63 -13.70
N THR A 299 -3.82 -4.73 -14.12
CA THR A 299 -3.92 -5.29 -15.48
C THR A 299 -5.02 -6.35 -15.60
N ALA A 300 -5.47 -6.92 -14.49
CA ALA A 300 -6.55 -7.90 -14.47
C ALA A 300 -7.95 -7.25 -14.49
N ALA A 301 -8.87 -7.92 -15.21
CA ALA A 301 -10.30 -7.67 -15.08
C ALA A 301 -10.83 -8.26 -13.76
N ASP A 302 -11.97 -7.77 -13.28
CA ASP A 302 -12.78 -8.39 -12.21
C ASP A 302 -12.07 -8.63 -10.87
N VAL A 303 -11.07 -7.81 -10.54
CA VAL A 303 -10.37 -7.82 -9.24
C VAL A 303 -10.62 -6.53 -8.46
N GLY A 304 -10.23 -6.51 -7.18
CA GLY A 304 -10.26 -5.30 -6.34
C GLY A 304 -9.23 -4.24 -6.73
N GLY A 305 -9.06 -3.25 -5.87
CA GLY A 305 -8.00 -2.26 -5.94
C GLY A 305 -7.33 -2.08 -4.57
N PRO A 306 -6.51 -1.03 -4.40
CA PRO A 306 -5.89 -0.74 -3.12
C PRO A 306 -6.90 -0.70 -1.98
N ILE A 307 -6.51 -1.28 -0.85
CA ILE A 307 -7.41 -1.46 0.29
C ILE A 307 -6.76 -0.99 1.60
N PHE A 308 -7.53 -0.25 2.39
CA PHE A 308 -7.18 0.18 3.73
C PHE A 308 -8.28 -0.28 4.68
N LYS A 309 -7.98 -1.28 5.50
CA LYS A 309 -8.95 -1.89 6.40
C LYS A 309 -8.37 -2.12 7.78
N ARG A 310 -9.09 -1.68 8.83
CA ARG A 310 -8.66 -1.80 10.23
C ARG A 310 -7.32 -1.13 10.48
N VAL A 311 -7.28 0.17 10.20
CA VAL A 311 -6.06 0.99 10.29
C VAL A 311 -6.35 2.25 11.12
N LYS A 312 -5.38 2.66 11.95
CA LYS A 312 -5.38 3.95 12.63
C LYS A 312 -4.22 4.83 12.22
N ASN A 313 -4.42 6.15 12.31
CA ASN A 313 -3.37 7.15 12.10
C ASN A 313 -2.68 6.93 10.73
N LEU A 314 -3.48 6.93 9.67
CA LEU A 314 -3.05 6.64 8.31
C LEU A 314 -2.89 7.92 7.49
N THR A 315 -1.73 8.13 6.90
CA THR A 315 -1.56 9.12 5.82
C THR A 315 -1.19 8.38 4.54
N ALA A 316 -1.96 8.57 3.46
CA ALA A 316 -1.68 7.90 2.19
C ALA A 316 -2.05 8.77 0.97
N ASP A 317 -1.18 8.79 -0.03
CA ASP A 317 -1.48 9.28 -1.39
C ASP A 317 -1.36 8.12 -2.39
N VAL A 318 -2.48 7.72 -2.98
CA VAL A 318 -2.56 6.56 -3.87
C VAL A 318 -3.33 6.89 -5.14
N THR A 319 -2.73 6.55 -6.27
CA THR A 319 -3.33 6.61 -7.60
C THR A 319 -3.55 5.20 -8.14
N LEU A 320 -4.79 4.88 -8.52
CA LEU A 320 -5.16 3.63 -9.18
C LEU A 320 -5.46 3.89 -10.67
N PHE A 321 -4.75 3.15 -11.53
CA PHE A 321 -5.06 3.02 -12.95
C PHE A 321 -5.51 1.60 -13.26
N ARG A 322 -6.54 1.45 -14.09
CA ARG A 322 -6.98 0.16 -14.62
C ARG A 322 -6.75 0.08 -16.11
N THR A 323 -6.12 -1.02 -16.54
CA THR A 323 -5.91 -1.34 -17.97
C THR A 323 -6.67 -2.61 -18.37
N GLY A 324 -6.99 -3.48 -17.43
CA GLY A 324 -7.74 -4.73 -17.64
C GLY A 324 -9.26 -4.61 -17.79
N GLY A 325 -9.82 -3.39 -17.73
CA GLY A 325 -11.26 -3.14 -17.71
C GLY A 325 -11.76 -2.59 -16.37
N ARG A 326 -13.02 -2.12 -16.34
CA ARG A 326 -13.63 -1.51 -15.14
C ARG A 326 -13.95 -2.58 -14.09
N SER A 327 -13.43 -2.40 -12.88
CA SER A 327 -13.84 -3.18 -11.70
C SER A 327 -13.72 -2.32 -10.43
N LYS A 328 -13.80 -2.93 -9.24
CA LYS A 328 -13.80 -2.24 -7.95
C LYS A 328 -12.52 -1.43 -7.73
N GLY A 329 -12.65 -0.19 -7.28
CA GLY A 329 -11.54 0.75 -7.08
C GLY A 329 -10.94 0.68 -5.68
N ILE A 330 -10.59 1.84 -5.14
CA ILE A 330 -9.94 1.96 -3.83
C ILE A 330 -10.97 1.79 -2.71
N SER A 331 -10.65 1.00 -1.69
CA SER A 331 -11.55 0.68 -0.57
C SER A 331 -10.99 1.14 0.77
N VAL A 332 -11.80 1.83 1.57
CA VAL A 332 -11.45 2.30 2.92
C VAL A 332 -12.56 1.94 3.90
N ASP A 333 -12.24 1.19 4.95
CA ASP A 333 -13.25 0.73 5.92
C ASP A 333 -12.61 0.34 7.25
N TYR A 334 -13.32 0.50 8.37
CA TYR A 334 -12.71 0.39 9.71
C TYR A 334 -11.43 1.23 9.81
N VAL A 335 -11.54 2.52 9.51
CA VAL A 335 -10.39 3.44 9.55
C VAL A 335 -10.68 4.60 10.48
N ASP A 336 -9.70 4.94 11.30
CA ASP A 336 -9.73 6.11 12.18
C ASP A 336 -8.52 7.02 11.94
N PHE A 337 -8.73 8.32 12.06
CA PHE A 337 -7.65 9.33 12.02
C PHE A 337 -6.82 9.25 10.73
N ALA A 338 -7.49 9.32 9.57
CA ALA A 338 -6.81 9.22 8.28
C ALA A 338 -6.77 10.55 7.52
N ALA A 339 -5.67 10.78 6.81
CA ALA A 339 -5.47 11.83 5.83
C ALA A 339 -5.16 11.18 4.47
N LEU A 340 -6.16 11.10 3.58
CA LEU A 340 -6.08 10.33 2.34
C LEU A 340 -6.19 11.22 1.11
N SER A 341 -5.32 10.99 0.12
CA SER A 341 -5.45 11.52 -1.24
C SER A 341 -5.59 10.36 -2.21
N LEU A 342 -6.79 10.14 -2.72
CA LEU A 342 -7.16 8.96 -3.50
C LEU A 342 -7.52 9.37 -4.93
N ARG A 343 -6.79 8.82 -5.90
CA ARG A 343 -7.06 9.04 -7.33
C ARG A 343 -7.42 7.72 -7.97
N ALA A 344 -8.52 7.66 -8.70
CA ALA A 344 -8.97 6.41 -9.32
C ALA A 344 -9.51 6.67 -10.72
N LYS A 345 -9.04 5.86 -11.68
CA LYS A 345 -9.46 5.94 -13.09
C LYS A 345 -9.86 4.59 -13.65
N GLY A 346 -10.96 4.56 -14.39
CA GLY A 346 -11.41 3.37 -15.13
C GLY A 346 -12.00 2.30 -14.21
N CYS A 347 -12.84 2.68 -13.25
CA CYS A 347 -13.40 1.79 -12.22
C CYS A 347 -14.91 1.58 -12.38
N THR A 348 -15.47 0.51 -11.83
CA THR A 348 -16.93 0.38 -11.69
C THR A 348 -17.40 1.28 -10.56
N THR A 349 -16.93 0.99 -9.35
CA THR A 349 -17.01 1.91 -8.21
C THR A 349 -15.61 2.39 -7.90
N ALA A 350 -15.32 3.68 -8.00
CA ALA A 350 -13.93 4.16 -7.99
C ALA A 350 -13.34 4.31 -6.58
N VAL A 351 -14.12 4.81 -5.63
CA VAL A 351 -13.75 4.86 -4.20
C VAL A 351 -14.93 4.40 -3.35
N GLU A 352 -14.69 3.49 -2.41
CA GLU A 352 -15.68 2.98 -1.46
C GLU A 352 -15.26 3.30 -0.02
N LEU A 353 -16.14 3.98 0.73
CA LEU A 353 -15.87 4.42 2.08
C LEU A 353 -16.88 3.86 3.09
N GLY A 354 -16.37 3.20 4.13
CA GLY A 354 -17.13 2.69 5.27
C GLY A 354 -18.17 1.64 4.86
N PHE A 355 -17.84 0.81 3.86
CA PHE A 355 -18.80 -0.06 3.17
C PHE A 355 -19.34 -1.20 4.04
N GLU A 356 -18.52 -1.78 4.94
CA GLU A 356 -19.02 -2.72 5.95
C GLU A 356 -19.39 -1.99 7.23
N ASN A 357 -18.62 -0.97 7.63
CA ASN A 357 -18.88 -0.28 8.89
C ASN A 357 -18.62 1.23 8.81
N PHE A 358 -17.40 1.69 9.08
CA PHE A 358 -17.18 3.13 9.22
C PHE A 358 -15.81 3.59 8.74
N VAL A 359 -15.74 4.88 8.43
CA VAL A 359 -14.51 5.67 8.49
C VAL A 359 -14.78 6.85 9.41
N ASN A 360 -13.91 7.07 10.41
CA ASN A 360 -14.08 8.12 11.39
C ASN A 360 -12.93 9.13 11.36
N ASP A 361 -13.20 10.35 11.82
CA ASP A 361 -12.16 11.31 12.22
C ASP A 361 -11.12 11.58 11.12
N SER A 362 -11.56 11.70 9.86
CA SER A 362 -10.68 11.65 8.69
C SER A 362 -10.90 12.79 7.70
N ASP A 363 -9.84 13.16 6.97
CA ASP A 363 -9.89 14.04 5.80
C ASP A 363 -9.52 13.24 4.56
N ILE A 364 -10.42 13.20 3.57
CA ILE A 364 -10.27 12.38 2.38
C ILE A 364 -10.50 13.24 1.14
N HIS A 365 -9.43 13.44 0.39
CA HIS A 365 -9.44 14.06 -0.92
C HIS A 365 -9.55 13.00 -2.02
N VAL A 366 -10.51 13.14 -2.93
CA VAL A 366 -10.76 12.20 -4.04
C VAL A 366 -10.65 12.87 -5.40
N GLN A 367 -10.03 12.18 -6.36
CA GLN A 367 -10.03 12.59 -7.77
C GLN A 367 -10.41 11.39 -8.61
N VAL A 368 -11.66 11.39 -9.08
CA VAL A 368 -12.22 10.27 -9.82
C VAL A 368 -12.49 10.67 -11.26
N GLU A 369 -12.02 9.82 -12.16
CA GLU A 369 -12.29 9.92 -13.59
C GLU A 369 -12.75 8.57 -14.12
N ASP A 370 -13.67 8.58 -15.07
CA ASP A 370 -14.06 7.37 -15.80
C ASP A 370 -14.58 6.23 -14.90
N HIS A 371 -15.85 6.31 -14.51
CA HIS A 371 -16.51 5.31 -13.66
C HIS A 371 -17.84 4.83 -14.24
N SER A 372 -18.36 3.66 -13.84
CA SER A 372 -19.62 3.13 -14.41
C SER A 372 -20.75 2.79 -13.43
N ALA A 373 -20.49 2.78 -12.11
CA ALA A 373 -21.52 2.61 -11.08
C ALA A 373 -21.53 3.81 -10.14
N ALA A 374 -20.47 4.02 -9.36
CA ALA A 374 -20.33 5.21 -8.52
C ALA A 374 -18.90 5.75 -8.58
N GLY A 375 -18.75 7.07 -8.70
CA GLY A 375 -17.43 7.68 -8.53
C GLY A 375 -16.98 7.56 -7.08
N LEU A 376 -17.85 7.97 -6.17
CA LEU A 376 -17.67 7.79 -4.73
C LEU A 376 -18.91 7.09 -4.13
N ALA A 377 -18.72 5.91 -3.57
CA ALA A 377 -19.74 5.21 -2.79
C ALA A 377 -19.44 5.35 -1.30
N VAL A 378 -20.42 5.86 -0.56
CA VAL A 378 -20.29 6.21 0.85
C VAL A 378 -21.39 5.52 1.65
N THR A 379 -21.00 4.81 2.70
CA THR A 379 -21.96 4.09 3.54
C THR A 379 -21.94 4.63 4.97
N GLY A 380 -20.88 4.39 5.76
CA GLY A 380 -20.79 4.85 7.14
C GLY A 380 -19.61 5.77 7.36
N LEU A 381 -19.88 7.02 7.69
CA LEU A 381 -18.86 8.02 8.03
C LEU A 381 -19.21 8.71 9.34
N ASN A 382 -18.20 9.15 10.09
CA ASN A 382 -18.38 9.95 11.30
C ASN A 382 -17.25 10.99 11.45
N ARG A 383 -17.57 12.28 11.52
CA ARG A 383 -16.56 13.36 11.61
C ARG A 383 -15.55 13.27 10.46
N VAL A 384 -16.05 13.24 9.23
CA VAL A 384 -15.24 13.13 8.01
C VAL A 384 -15.45 14.33 7.10
N ARG A 385 -14.35 14.86 6.55
CA ARG A 385 -14.37 15.80 5.44
C ARG A 385 -14.03 15.07 4.15
N LEU A 386 -14.91 15.19 3.16
CA LEU A 386 -14.67 14.71 1.79
C LEU A 386 -14.41 15.91 0.90
N SER A 387 -13.36 15.88 0.08
CA SER A 387 -13.06 16.94 -0.88
C SER A 387 -12.61 16.41 -2.24
N GLY A 388 -12.59 17.26 -3.27
CA GLY A 388 -12.01 16.93 -4.58
C GLY A 388 -13.06 16.89 -5.70
N PHE A 389 -12.93 15.98 -6.66
CA PHE A 389 -13.86 15.92 -7.80
C PHE A 389 -14.18 14.51 -8.28
N VAL A 390 -15.35 14.38 -8.88
CA VAL A 390 -15.81 13.19 -9.61
C VAL A 390 -16.31 13.59 -11.00
N ARG A 391 -15.79 12.92 -12.03
CA ARG A 391 -16.20 13.08 -13.43
C ARG A 391 -16.06 11.80 -14.25
N GLY A 392 -16.53 11.84 -15.48
CA GLY A 392 -16.46 10.75 -16.46
C GLY A 392 -17.43 9.60 -16.16
N GLY A 393 -18.62 9.87 -15.62
CA GLY A 393 -19.63 8.84 -15.41
C GLY A 393 -20.05 8.16 -16.72
N LYS A 394 -20.17 6.82 -16.70
CA LYS A 394 -20.54 5.99 -17.84
C LYS A 394 -21.78 5.16 -17.50
N GLY A 395 -22.71 5.12 -18.44
CA GLY A 395 -23.89 4.25 -18.34
C GLY A 395 -25.04 4.88 -17.55
N ALA A 396 -26.24 4.47 -17.95
CA ALA A 396 -27.49 4.91 -17.32
C ALA A 396 -27.52 4.49 -15.85
N GLY A 397 -27.71 5.47 -14.96
CA GLY A 397 -27.84 5.23 -13.52
C GLY A 397 -26.51 5.17 -12.76
N SER A 398 -25.42 5.67 -13.36
CA SER A 398 -24.19 5.95 -12.62
C SER A 398 -24.37 7.12 -11.65
N TYR A 399 -23.64 7.14 -10.54
CA TYR A 399 -23.69 8.18 -9.52
C TYR A 399 -22.33 8.89 -9.41
N GLY A 400 -22.31 10.22 -9.35
CA GLY A 400 -21.12 10.95 -8.95
C GLY A 400 -20.75 10.59 -7.50
N VAL A 401 -21.68 10.85 -6.58
CA VAL A 401 -21.60 10.42 -5.18
C VAL A 401 -22.86 9.65 -4.82
N GLN A 402 -22.71 8.41 -4.38
CA GLN A 402 -23.78 7.57 -3.86
C GLN A 402 -23.63 7.43 -2.34
N VAL A 403 -24.63 7.87 -1.58
CA VAL A 403 -24.72 7.70 -0.13
C VAL A 403 -25.85 6.72 0.19
N ALA A 404 -25.51 5.52 0.62
CA ALA A 404 -26.48 4.45 0.82
C ALA A 404 -26.11 3.55 2.00
N PRO A 405 -27.08 2.90 2.69
CA PRO A 405 -26.78 2.04 3.83
C PRO A 405 -26.12 0.71 3.43
N GLY A 406 -25.97 0.44 2.14
CA GLY A 406 -25.46 -0.83 1.62
C GLY A 406 -26.28 -2.00 2.15
N GLN A 407 -25.60 -3.02 2.69
CA GLN A 407 -26.25 -4.20 3.28
C GLN A 407 -26.76 -3.97 4.72
N ARG A 408 -26.53 -2.78 5.32
CA ARG A 408 -26.83 -2.54 6.74
C ARG A 408 -28.29 -2.15 7.04
N GLY A 409 -29.09 -1.87 6.01
CA GLY A 409 -30.50 -1.48 6.15
C GLY A 409 -30.74 -0.08 6.72
N SER A 410 -29.98 0.36 7.73
CA SER A 410 -30.01 1.71 8.30
C SER A 410 -28.63 2.16 8.78
N VAL A 411 -28.24 3.39 8.46
CA VAL A 411 -26.95 3.98 8.82
C VAL A 411 -27.12 5.45 9.22
N LEU A 412 -26.59 5.80 10.39
CA LEU A 412 -26.42 7.19 10.81
C LEU A 412 -25.03 7.69 10.40
N GLN A 413 -24.98 8.83 9.74
CA GLN A 413 -23.77 9.61 9.58
C GLN A 413 -23.83 10.87 10.42
N THR A 414 -22.70 11.24 11.02
CA THR A 414 -22.62 12.40 11.92
C THR A 414 -21.44 13.29 11.54
N ALA A 415 -21.65 14.61 11.52
CA ALA A 415 -20.62 15.62 11.30
C ALA A 415 -19.82 15.44 10.00
N ILE A 416 -20.52 15.26 8.87
CA ILE A 416 -19.89 15.05 7.55
C ILE A 416 -19.93 16.32 6.71
N VAL A 417 -18.80 16.69 6.11
CA VAL A 417 -18.74 17.77 5.10
C VAL A 417 -18.44 17.15 3.74
N TYR A 418 -19.40 17.22 2.82
CA TYR A 418 -19.22 16.82 1.43
C TYR A 418 -18.86 18.03 0.57
N SER A 419 -17.58 18.18 0.25
CA SER A 419 -17.00 19.27 -0.55
C SER A 419 -16.40 18.73 -1.85
N VAL A 420 -17.20 17.95 -2.59
CA VAL A 420 -16.78 17.27 -3.81
C VAL A 420 -17.47 17.89 -5.02
N ASP A 421 -16.69 18.31 -6.00
CA ASP A 421 -17.19 18.77 -7.29
C ASP A 421 -17.68 17.58 -8.11
N ILE A 422 -18.85 17.72 -8.73
CA ILE A 422 -19.46 16.65 -9.51
C ILE A 422 -19.87 17.20 -10.87
N ALA A 423 -19.36 16.60 -11.94
CA ALA A 423 -19.72 16.95 -13.32
C ALA A 423 -20.77 15.98 -13.88
N TYR A 424 -21.70 16.51 -14.68
CA TYR A 424 -22.64 15.72 -15.45
C TYR A 424 -22.01 15.14 -16.72
N ASP A 425 -22.20 13.83 -16.94
CA ASP A 425 -21.71 13.09 -18.12
C ASP A 425 -22.83 12.27 -18.79
N ASP A 426 -23.84 12.97 -19.34
CA ASP A 426 -24.92 12.48 -20.24
C ASP A 426 -25.81 11.31 -19.76
N SER A 427 -25.56 10.71 -18.59
CA SER A 427 -26.35 9.59 -18.07
C SER A 427 -26.26 9.36 -16.54
N SER A 428 -25.60 10.27 -15.82
CA SER A 428 -25.25 10.13 -14.41
C SER A 428 -26.12 10.99 -13.48
N PHE A 429 -26.50 10.43 -12.32
CA PHE A 429 -26.95 11.17 -11.16
C PHE A 429 -25.75 11.87 -10.49
N GLY A 430 -25.98 13.03 -9.87
CA GLY A 430 -24.93 13.76 -9.16
C GLY A 430 -24.70 13.21 -7.76
N PHE A 431 -25.27 13.88 -6.77
CA PHE A 431 -25.21 13.47 -5.37
C PHE A 431 -26.51 12.77 -4.98
N GLN A 432 -26.47 11.49 -4.64
CA GLN A 432 -27.66 10.73 -4.33
C GLN A 432 -27.62 10.14 -2.93
N THR A 433 -28.70 10.34 -2.18
CA THR A 433 -28.94 9.66 -0.91
C THR A 433 -29.98 8.55 -1.09
N SER A 434 -29.92 7.53 -0.23
CA SER A 434 -30.85 6.40 -0.27
C SER A 434 -31.64 6.25 1.04
N VAL A 435 -32.80 5.58 0.96
CA VAL A 435 -33.60 5.20 2.16
C VAL A 435 -32.73 4.43 3.13
N GLY A 436 -32.92 4.65 4.43
CA GLY A 436 -32.12 4.06 5.50
C GLY A 436 -30.92 4.92 5.91
N MET A 437 -30.60 5.99 5.17
CA MET A 437 -29.66 6.99 5.65
C MET A 437 -30.31 7.95 6.65
N THR A 438 -29.60 8.27 7.73
CA THR A 438 -29.93 9.37 8.65
C THR A 438 -28.69 10.24 8.82
N PHE A 439 -28.89 11.55 8.99
CA PHE A 439 -27.81 12.53 9.08
C PHE A 439 -27.97 13.40 10.32
N SER A 440 -26.86 13.65 11.01
CA SER A 440 -26.73 14.64 12.09
C SER A 440 -25.53 15.53 11.79
N ASP A 441 -25.71 16.84 11.75
CA ASP A 441 -24.62 17.80 11.48
C ASP A 441 -23.86 17.55 10.15
N CYS A 442 -24.54 16.97 9.16
CA CYS A 442 -23.97 16.73 7.84
C CYS A 442 -24.40 17.81 6.83
N VAL A 443 -23.53 18.11 5.87
CA VAL A 443 -23.77 19.18 4.88
C VAL A 443 -23.04 18.92 3.57
N ILE A 444 -23.69 19.24 2.46
CA ILE A 444 -23.04 19.42 1.16
C ILE A 444 -22.59 20.87 1.07
N ALA A 445 -21.29 21.13 0.95
CA ALA A 445 -20.78 22.48 1.05
C ALA A 445 -19.56 22.74 0.18
N ASP A 446 -19.46 23.98 -0.30
CA ASP A 446 -18.23 24.52 -0.88
C ASP A 446 -17.71 23.66 -2.04
N CYS A 447 -18.62 23.36 -2.98
CA CYS A 447 -18.34 22.55 -4.17
C CYS A 447 -19.22 22.98 -5.35
N ALA A 448 -19.08 22.31 -6.49
CA ALA A 448 -19.80 22.62 -7.69
C ALA A 448 -20.43 21.40 -8.38
N PHE A 449 -21.69 21.52 -8.76
CA PHE A 449 -22.44 20.52 -9.50
C PHE A 449 -22.76 21.04 -10.91
N PHE A 450 -21.94 20.65 -11.90
CA PHE A 450 -21.97 21.24 -13.24
C PHE A 450 -22.77 20.42 -14.25
N GLY A 451 -23.46 21.10 -15.18
CA GLY A 451 -24.00 20.48 -16.41
C GLY A 451 -25.27 19.65 -16.26
N TYR A 452 -25.81 19.50 -15.06
CA TYR A 452 -27.00 18.67 -14.83
C TYR A 452 -28.27 19.26 -15.48
N PRO A 453 -29.08 18.44 -16.18
CA PRO A 453 -30.27 18.91 -16.88
C PRO A 453 -31.45 19.25 -15.95
N SER A 454 -31.44 18.75 -14.71
CA SER A 454 -32.42 19.13 -13.69
C SER A 454 -31.87 18.96 -12.26
N PRO A 455 -32.38 19.72 -11.28
CA PRO A 455 -32.06 19.54 -9.86
C PRO A 455 -32.38 18.13 -9.32
N GLN A 456 -33.31 17.40 -9.93
CA GLN A 456 -33.68 16.03 -9.51
C GLN A 456 -32.59 15.00 -9.88
N ILE A 457 -31.92 15.19 -11.03
CA ILE A 457 -30.80 14.35 -11.45
C ILE A 457 -29.51 14.79 -10.74
N GLN A 458 -29.37 16.09 -10.49
CA GLN A 458 -28.24 16.66 -9.76
C GLN A 458 -28.18 16.18 -8.30
N CYS A 459 -29.31 16.22 -7.58
CA CYS A 459 -29.41 15.64 -6.25
C CYS A 459 -30.71 14.84 -6.04
N GLY A 460 -30.58 13.52 -5.94
CA GLY A 460 -31.69 12.57 -5.93
C GLY A 460 -32.02 11.93 -4.57
N PHE A 461 -33.32 11.62 -4.39
CA PHE A 461 -34.05 10.74 -3.44
C PHE A 461 -33.85 10.78 -1.89
N ASN A 462 -35.02 10.72 -1.22
CA ASN A 462 -35.37 10.10 0.07
C ASN A 462 -34.74 10.52 1.40
N VAL A 463 -33.65 11.28 1.44
CA VAL A 463 -33.15 11.86 2.70
C VAL A 463 -32.63 13.28 2.46
N PHE A 464 -33.18 14.24 3.20
CA PHE A 464 -32.89 15.66 3.03
C PHE A 464 -31.60 16.05 3.75
N LEU A 465 -30.55 16.34 2.97
CA LEU A 465 -29.26 16.81 3.46
C LEU A 465 -29.12 18.33 3.20
N PRO A 466 -28.79 19.15 4.22
CA PRO A 466 -28.56 20.58 4.01
C PRO A 466 -27.45 20.84 2.99
N SER A 467 -27.59 21.93 2.23
CA SER A 467 -26.61 22.37 1.26
C SER A 467 -26.31 23.86 1.37
N ARG A 468 -25.03 24.24 1.26
CA ARG A 468 -24.59 25.64 1.26
C ARG A 468 -23.47 25.86 0.25
N ASN A 469 -23.44 27.03 -0.40
CA ASN A 469 -22.36 27.38 -1.34
C ASN A 469 -22.07 26.29 -2.39
N VAL A 470 -23.10 25.56 -2.84
CA VAL A 470 -22.97 24.57 -3.92
C VAL A 470 -23.28 25.26 -5.24
N GLN A 471 -22.26 25.46 -6.09
CA GLN A 471 -22.45 26.04 -7.42
C GLN A 471 -23.34 25.14 -8.27
N GLY A 472 -24.28 25.74 -9.01
CA GLY A 472 -25.31 25.01 -9.75
C GLY A 472 -26.51 24.54 -8.91
N ARG A 473 -26.50 24.78 -7.59
CA ARG A 473 -27.60 24.42 -6.67
C ARG A 473 -28.04 25.60 -5.80
N ASN A 474 -27.16 26.14 -4.97
CA ASN A 474 -27.48 27.25 -4.06
C ASN A 474 -27.50 28.64 -4.72
N TYR A 475 -27.49 28.70 -6.06
CA TYR A 475 -27.43 29.94 -6.83
C TYR A 475 -28.38 29.82 -8.03
N GLY A 476 -29.27 30.79 -8.22
CA GLY A 476 -30.21 30.78 -9.33
C GLY A 476 -30.91 32.12 -9.55
N THR A 477 -31.55 32.28 -10.70
CA THR A 477 -32.26 33.52 -11.08
C THR A 477 -33.72 33.55 -10.59
N GLY A 478 -34.17 32.51 -9.88
CA GLY A 478 -35.53 32.34 -9.42
C GLY A 478 -35.62 31.31 -8.29
N GLN A 479 -36.74 31.32 -7.58
CA GLN A 479 -37.04 30.29 -6.58
C GLN A 479 -37.02 28.90 -7.22
N PRO A 480 -36.44 27.89 -6.56
CA PRO A 480 -36.55 26.51 -7.02
C PRO A 480 -38.00 26.05 -7.15
N ALA A 481 -38.34 25.49 -8.31
CA ALA A 481 -39.66 24.90 -8.59
C ALA A 481 -39.66 23.37 -8.51
N ILE A 482 -38.48 22.74 -8.58
CA ILE A 482 -38.27 21.29 -8.55
C ILE A 482 -37.03 20.94 -7.73
N GLY A 483 -36.86 19.66 -7.42
CA GLY A 483 -35.74 19.13 -6.65
C GLY A 483 -36.08 18.92 -5.17
N HIS A 484 -35.15 18.28 -4.47
CA HIS A 484 -35.23 17.96 -3.05
C HIS A 484 -34.44 19.00 -2.26
N TRP A 485 -35.06 19.61 -1.24
CA TRP A 485 -34.47 20.68 -0.44
C TRP A 485 -34.76 20.48 1.04
N THR A 486 -33.83 20.93 1.88
CA THR A 486 -33.92 20.79 3.34
C THR A 486 -34.30 22.13 3.96
N ALA A 487 -35.15 22.12 4.99
CA ALA A 487 -35.42 23.32 5.77
C ALA A 487 -34.11 23.98 6.23
N GLY A 488 -33.99 25.28 6.02
CA GLY A 488 -32.76 26.05 6.28
C GLY A 488 -31.85 26.25 5.05
N ASP A 489 -32.06 25.52 3.95
CA ASP A 489 -31.34 25.80 2.69
C ASP A 489 -31.61 27.23 2.20
N PHE A 490 -30.61 27.84 1.58
CA PHE A 490 -30.71 29.16 0.94
C PHE A 490 -30.28 29.07 -0.52
N VAL A 491 -31.07 29.69 -1.40
CA VAL A 491 -30.71 29.90 -2.81
C VAL A 491 -30.52 31.38 -3.04
N ALA A 492 -29.29 31.78 -3.32
CA ALA A 492 -28.93 33.16 -3.63
C ALA A 492 -29.46 33.55 -5.01
N ASN A 493 -30.10 34.72 -5.08
CA ASN A 493 -30.54 35.29 -6.33
C ASN A 493 -29.33 35.82 -7.11
N THR A 494 -29.02 35.22 -8.26
CA THR A 494 -27.92 35.66 -9.14
C THR A 494 -28.31 36.83 -10.04
N SER A 495 -29.59 37.20 -10.07
CA SER A 495 -30.14 38.37 -10.77
C SER A 495 -30.96 39.23 -9.80
N PRO A 496 -30.34 39.85 -8.77
CA PRO A 496 -31.05 40.65 -7.79
C PRO A 496 -31.76 41.84 -8.44
N ALA A 497 -33.02 42.05 -8.06
CA ALA A 497 -33.85 43.15 -8.55
C ALA A 497 -34.59 43.83 -7.39
N ILE A 498 -34.94 45.10 -7.59
CA ILE A 498 -35.75 45.87 -6.63
C ILE A 498 -37.20 45.41 -6.73
N SER A 499 -37.79 45.01 -5.61
CA SER A 499 -39.19 44.64 -5.48
C SER A 499 -39.74 45.23 -4.18
N GLY A 500 -40.79 46.05 -4.28
CA GLY A 500 -41.44 46.65 -3.11
C GLY A 500 -40.51 47.50 -2.22
N GLY A 501 -39.54 48.21 -2.81
CA GLY A 501 -38.57 49.04 -2.07
C GLY A 501 -37.45 48.28 -1.36
N LYS A 502 -37.32 46.97 -1.61
CA LYS A 502 -36.26 46.11 -1.10
C LYS A 502 -35.54 45.40 -2.25
N ILE A 503 -34.34 44.89 -2.02
CA ILE A 503 -33.62 44.07 -3.01
C ILE A 503 -33.86 42.59 -2.67
N LEU A 504 -34.38 41.82 -3.62
CA LEU A 504 -34.56 40.37 -3.48
C LEU A 504 -33.21 39.67 -3.60
N THR A 505 -32.68 39.19 -2.47
CA THR A 505 -31.35 38.56 -2.38
C THR A 505 -31.38 37.05 -2.53
N GLY A 506 -32.55 36.40 -2.40
CA GLY A 506 -32.68 34.95 -2.57
C GLY A 506 -33.96 34.39 -1.99
N TRP A 507 -33.95 33.09 -1.70
CA TRP A 507 -35.09 32.36 -1.13
C TRP A 507 -34.61 31.39 -0.05
N HIS A 508 -35.29 31.40 1.11
CA HIS A 508 -35.07 30.45 2.21
C HIS A 508 -36.08 29.31 2.14
N ARG A 509 -35.58 28.09 2.32
CA ARG A 509 -36.40 26.89 2.44
C ARG A 509 -36.97 26.76 3.85
N LEU A 510 -38.28 26.66 3.98
CA LEU A 510 -39.00 26.59 5.26
C LEU A 510 -39.31 25.15 5.71
N THR A 511 -39.48 24.23 4.77
CA THR A 511 -39.89 22.83 5.02
C THR A 511 -38.89 21.85 4.39
N SER A 512 -38.80 20.63 4.89
CA SER A 512 -38.11 19.54 4.19
C SER A 512 -39.15 18.71 3.44
N GLY A 513 -39.01 18.56 2.13
CA GLY A 513 -40.02 17.87 1.33
C GLY A 513 -39.80 17.94 -0.18
N ASN A 514 -40.65 17.23 -0.93
CA ASN A 514 -40.60 17.18 -2.40
C ASN A 514 -41.39 18.32 -3.07
N THR A 515 -42.21 19.03 -2.29
CA THR A 515 -42.98 20.19 -2.74
C THR A 515 -42.08 21.42 -2.83
N ASN A 516 -42.41 22.38 -3.70
CA ASN A 516 -41.63 23.60 -3.91
C ASN A 516 -42.56 24.81 -4.07
N VAL A 517 -43.59 24.90 -3.24
CA VAL A 517 -44.65 25.90 -3.30
C VAL A 517 -44.19 27.21 -2.67
N SER A 518 -44.24 28.31 -3.42
CA SER A 518 -43.98 29.67 -2.92
C SER A 518 -44.92 30.02 -1.76
N GLY A 519 -44.39 30.57 -0.67
CA GLY A 519 -45.14 30.97 0.51
C GLY A 519 -45.46 29.85 1.50
N THR A 520 -45.30 28.58 1.08
CA THR A 520 -45.44 27.40 1.96
C THR A 520 -44.08 26.78 2.23
N ASP A 521 -43.36 26.42 1.18
CA ASP A 521 -42.07 25.74 1.25
C ASP A 521 -40.90 26.72 1.18
N TRP A 522 -41.13 27.88 0.56
CA TRP A 522 -40.11 28.90 0.29
C TRP A 522 -40.60 30.28 0.69
N THR A 523 -39.71 31.09 1.27
CA THR A 523 -39.94 32.51 1.51
C THR A 523 -38.85 33.37 0.85
N PRO A 524 -39.20 34.49 0.20
CA PRO A 524 -38.19 35.40 -0.35
C PRO A 524 -37.37 36.08 0.75
N ALA A 525 -36.06 36.18 0.55
CA ALA A 525 -35.14 36.91 1.39
C ALA A 525 -34.85 38.29 0.77
N TYR A 526 -34.94 39.35 1.58
CA TYR A 526 -34.73 40.72 1.12
C TYR A 526 -33.65 41.42 1.93
N CYS A 527 -32.86 42.28 1.29
CA CYS A 527 -32.10 43.31 1.99
C CYS A 527 -32.74 44.70 1.79
N THR A 528 -32.58 45.57 2.79
CA THR A 528 -33.10 46.94 2.78
C THR A 528 -32.16 47.86 2.02
N ILE A 529 -32.72 48.73 1.18
CA ILE A 529 -32.00 49.85 0.58
C ILE A 529 -31.98 50.94 1.66
N SER A 530 -30.82 51.20 2.26
CA SER A 530 -30.64 52.27 3.25
C SER A 530 -30.62 53.65 2.59
#